data_AF-A0A383EWM4-F1
#
_entry.id   AF-A0A383EWM4-F1
#
_cell.length_a   1.000
_cell.length_b   1.000
_cell.length_c   1.000
_cell.angle_alpha   90.00
_cell.angle_beta   90.00
_cell.angle_gamma   90.00
#
_symmetry.space_group_name_H-M   'P 1'
#
loop_
_entity.id
_entity.type
_entity.pdbx_description
1 polymer ?
#
loop_
_entity_poly.entity_id
_entity_poly.type
_entity_poly.pdbx_seq_one_letter_code
_entity_poly.pdbx_strand_id
1 'polypeptide(L)'
;VNLEKKLREWRTAEVIDQETEDRILEFETRSKSGTLLYALGGLGALTVGIGIISIVAANWELIPYQIKLAIDILFAIALASAIYWADVRGRNWLKETFLAIFYIYILGSIGLIGQIYQLGSPPYQALLLWTFCTVPIVLFGRSRFLAVLWICGLTLTYSLAVEPLHDALNLDDSAMLALIYLWPFVLLLTGSIKTLKDSKPAYVRAFITFGVGGVLPLGSYFQLF
;
A
#
# COMPACT_ATOMS: atom_id res chain seq x y z
N VAL A 1 -12.06 37.12 -19.06
CA VAL A 1 -13.18 37.74 -19.82
C VAL A 1 -14.48 37.37 -19.13
N ASN A 2 -15.29 38.34 -18.72
CA ASN A 2 -16.52 38.05 -17.97
C ASN A 2 -17.64 37.65 -18.95
N LEU A 3 -17.94 36.35 -19.01
CA LEU A 3 -18.91 35.75 -19.94
C LEU A 3 -20.29 36.41 -19.83
N GLU A 4 -20.74 36.70 -18.61
CA GLU A 4 -22.04 37.35 -18.36
C GLU A 4 -22.10 38.79 -18.88
N LYS A 5 -20.95 39.48 -18.96
CA LYS A 5 -20.90 40.83 -19.52
C LYS A 5 -21.08 40.78 -21.04
N LYS A 6 -20.43 39.81 -21.72
CA LYS A 6 -20.58 39.61 -23.16
C LYS A 6 -21.96 39.11 -23.55
N LEU A 7 -22.54 38.19 -22.77
CA LEU A 7 -23.92 37.72 -23.00
C LEU A 7 -24.94 38.85 -22.90
N ARG A 8 -24.81 39.72 -21.88
CA ARG A 8 -25.63 40.95 -21.77
C ARG A 8 -25.42 41.93 -22.92
N GLU A 9 -24.18 42.13 -23.38
CA GLU A 9 -23.89 42.97 -24.55
C GLU A 9 -24.55 42.39 -25.83
N TRP A 10 -24.48 41.08 -26.04
CA TRP A 10 -25.10 40.42 -27.20
C TRP A 10 -26.62 40.40 -27.13
N ARG A 11 -27.19 40.28 -25.94
CA ARG A 11 -28.62 40.42 -25.71
C ARG A 11 -29.10 41.85 -25.97
N THR A 12 -28.35 42.84 -25.49
CA THR A 12 -28.67 44.27 -25.70
C THR A 12 -28.56 44.65 -27.17
N ALA A 13 -27.69 43.97 -27.92
CA ALA A 13 -27.57 44.10 -29.37
C ALA A 13 -28.56 43.23 -30.17
N GLU A 14 -29.52 42.56 -29.51
CA GLU A 14 -30.52 41.65 -30.11
C GLU A 14 -29.93 40.50 -30.95
N VAL A 15 -28.66 40.16 -30.73
CA VAL A 15 -27.97 39.06 -31.44
C VAL A 15 -28.39 37.70 -30.91
N ILE A 16 -28.82 37.63 -29.63
CA ILE A 16 -29.29 36.43 -28.96
C ILE A 16 -30.54 36.73 -28.11
N ASP A 17 -31.39 35.72 -27.93
CA ASP A 17 -32.54 35.77 -27.03
C ASP A 17 -32.20 35.24 -25.62
N GLN A 18 -33.12 35.44 -24.67
CA GLN A 18 -32.96 34.99 -23.28
C GLN A 18 -32.79 33.46 -23.20
N GLU A 19 -33.53 32.72 -24.04
CA GLU A 19 -33.48 31.26 -24.07
C GLU A 19 -32.10 30.76 -24.53
N THR A 20 -31.48 31.40 -25.53
CA THR A 20 -30.12 31.08 -25.97
C THR A 20 -29.07 31.49 -24.94
N GLU A 21 -29.24 32.61 -24.25
CA GLU A 21 -28.37 33.03 -23.13
C GLU A 21 -28.34 31.95 -22.03
N ASP A 22 -29.50 31.45 -21.62
CA ASP A 22 -29.63 30.43 -20.57
C ASP A 22 -29.01 29.09 -21.00
N ARG A 23 -29.21 28.68 -22.26
CA ARG A 23 -28.60 27.46 -22.83
C ARG A 23 -27.07 27.54 -22.89
N ILE A 24 -26.50 28.70 -23.19
CA ILE A 24 -25.05 28.90 -23.24
C ILE A 24 -24.45 28.88 -21.82
N LEU A 25 -25.12 29.50 -20.86
CA LEU A 25 -24.73 29.46 -19.45
C LEU A 25 -24.72 28.04 -18.89
N GLU A 26 -25.75 27.25 -19.20
CA GLU A 26 -25.84 25.84 -18.80
C GLU A 26 -24.75 24.98 -19.45
N PHE A 27 -24.46 25.21 -20.73
CA PHE A 27 -23.39 24.51 -21.44
C PHE A 27 -21.99 24.81 -20.84
N GLU A 28 -21.70 26.08 -20.54
CA GLU A 28 -20.40 26.44 -19.98
C GLU A 28 -20.22 26.08 -18.51
N THR A 29 -21.30 26.09 -17.72
CA THR A 29 -21.25 25.59 -16.34
C THR A 29 -21.04 24.07 -16.30
N ARG A 30 -21.54 23.32 -17.29
CA ARG A 30 -21.17 21.90 -17.49
C ARG A 30 -19.74 21.68 -17.99
N SER A 31 -19.23 22.57 -18.83
CA SER A 31 -17.93 22.44 -19.50
C SER A 31 -16.73 22.91 -18.65
N LYS A 32 -16.95 23.81 -17.69
CA LYS A 32 -15.96 24.21 -16.68
C LYS A 32 -15.68 23.09 -15.67
N SER A 33 -15.21 21.95 -16.14
CA SER A 33 -14.56 20.99 -15.26
C SER A 33 -13.24 21.60 -14.82
N GLY A 34 -13.12 21.96 -13.53
CA GLY A 34 -11.86 22.41 -12.92
C GLY A 34 -10.76 21.35 -12.94
N THR A 35 -10.95 20.24 -13.67
CA THR A 35 -10.07 19.08 -13.77
C THR A 35 -8.64 19.47 -14.13
N LEU A 36 -8.43 20.42 -15.05
CA LEU A 36 -7.07 20.90 -15.38
C LEU A 36 -6.44 21.66 -14.21
N LEU A 37 -7.21 22.49 -13.49
CA LEU A 37 -6.72 23.23 -12.34
C LEU A 37 -6.41 22.29 -11.16
N TYR A 38 -7.26 21.29 -10.92
CA TYR A 38 -7.00 20.23 -9.94
C TYR A 38 -5.81 19.36 -10.34
N ALA A 39 -5.65 19.03 -11.62
CA ALA A 39 -4.50 18.28 -12.12
C ALA A 39 -3.20 19.07 -11.97
N LEU A 40 -3.19 20.36 -12.33
CA LEU A 40 -2.04 21.24 -12.15
C LEU A 40 -1.73 21.46 -10.66
N GLY A 41 -2.75 21.63 -9.83
CA GLY A 41 -2.60 21.74 -8.37
C GLY A 41 -2.03 20.47 -7.74
N GLY A 42 -2.54 19.31 -8.15
CA GLY A 42 -2.03 18.00 -7.74
C GLY A 42 -0.59 17.78 -8.19
N LEU A 43 -0.27 18.11 -9.44
CA LEU A 43 1.09 18.04 -9.97
C LEU A 43 2.04 18.97 -9.23
N GLY A 44 1.60 20.20 -8.93
CA GLY A 44 2.37 21.17 -8.15
C GLY A 44 2.67 20.66 -6.74
N ALA A 45 1.65 20.14 -6.03
CA ALA A 45 1.82 19.56 -4.71
C ALA A 45 2.77 18.35 -4.71
N LEU A 46 2.63 17.45 -5.70
CA LEU A 46 3.55 16.31 -5.87
C LEU A 46 4.99 16.78 -6.12
N THR A 47 5.17 17.77 -7.01
CA THR A 47 6.49 18.32 -7.34
C THR A 47 7.15 18.94 -6.12
N VAL A 48 6.41 19.70 -5.30
CA VAL A 48 6.91 20.25 -4.04
C VAL A 48 7.27 19.13 -3.06
N GLY A 49 6.41 18.12 -2.92
CA GLY A 49 6.67 16.97 -2.06
C GLY A 49 7.96 16.23 -2.44
N ILE A 50 8.13 15.94 -3.74
CA ILE A 50 9.34 15.32 -4.28
C ILE A 50 10.55 16.24 -4.03
N GLY A 51 10.42 17.55 -4.25
CA GLY A 51 11.48 18.53 -4.00
C GLY A 51 11.96 18.52 -2.54
N ILE A 52 11.05 18.47 -1.58
CA ILE A 52 11.38 18.38 -0.15
C ILE A 52 12.12 17.07 0.14
N ILE A 53 11.62 15.94 -0.37
CA ILE A 53 12.29 14.63 -0.21
C ILE A 53 13.71 14.67 -0.81
N SER A 54 13.87 15.29 -1.98
CA SER A 54 15.18 15.44 -2.65
C SER A 54 16.15 16.30 -1.85
N ILE A 55 15.69 17.39 -1.22
CA ILE A 55 16.55 18.21 -0.34
C ILE A 55 17.03 17.39 0.86
N VAL A 56 16.13 16.64 1.50
CA VAL A 56 16.48 15.75 2.62
C VAL A 56 17.47 14.67 2.18
N ALA A 57 17.24 14.06 1.01
CA ALA A 57 18.11 13.05 0.44
C ALA A 57 19.51 13.61 0.09
N ALA A 58 19.59 14.81 -0.48
CA ALA A 58 20.85 15.47 -0.79
C ALA A 58 21.68 15.82 0.45
N ASN A 59 21.02 16.06 1.58
CA ASN A 59 21.67 16.34 2.86
C ASN A 59 21.73 15.10 3.77
N TRP A 60 21.45 13.91 3.25
CA TRP A 60 21.27 12.71 4.07
C TRP A 60 22.48 12.40 4.94
N GLU A 61 23.69 12.57 4.42
CA GLU A 61 24.93 12.32 5.18
C GLU A 61 25.18 13.33 6.29
N LEU A 62 24.67 14.56 6.15
CA LEU A 62 24.82 15.62 7.13
C LEU A 62 23.89 15.45 8.34
N ILE A 63 22.81 14.68 8.19
CA ILE A 63 21.84 14.44 9.26
C ILE A 63 22.40 13.38 10.23
N PRO A 64 22.60 13.71 11.52
CA PRO A 64 23.06 12.75 12.52
C PRO A 64 22.15 11.53 12.65
N TYR A 65 22.73 10.36 12.90
CA TYR A 65 21.98 9.10 13.03
C TYR A 65 20.92 9.16 14.13
N GLN A 66 21.21 9.82 15.25
CA GLN A 66 20.28 9.99 16.37
C GLN A 66 19.04 10.76 15.95
N ILE A 67 19.18 11.76 15.08
CA ILE A 67 18.05 12.56 14.58
C ILE A 67 17.20 11.71 13.64
N LYS A 68 17.82 10.93 12.73
CA LYS A 68 17.10 10.01 11.84
C LYS A 68 16.24 9.02 12.64
N LEU A 69 16.85 8.38 13.64
CA LEU A 69 16.15 7.42 14.51
C LEU A 69 15.09 8.09 15.39
N ALA A 70 15.35 9.30 15.90
CA ALA A 70 14.35 10.04 16.68
C ALA A 70 13.12 10.40 15.84
N ILE A 71 13.33 10.86 14.60
CA ILE A 71 12.22 11.14 13.66
C ILE A 71 11.46 9.86 13.32
N ASP A 72 12.18 8.77 13.08
CA ASP A 72 11.57 7.46 12.82
C ASP A 72 10.67 7.03 13.98
N ILE A 73 11.20 6.99 15.21
CA ILE A 73 10.43 6.64 16.42
C ILE A 73 9.25 7.60 16.62
N LEU A 74 9.44 8.91 16.43
CA LEU A 74 8.36 9.88 16.57
C LEU A 74 7.23 9.62 15.57
N PHE A 75 7.58 9.25 14.33
CA PHE A 75 6.62 8.89 13.30
C PHE A 75 5.88 7.60 13.65
N ALA A 76 6.58 6.60 14.19
CA ALA A 76 5.97 5.37 14.71
C ALA A 76 4.93 5.67 15.81
N ILE A 77 5.29 6.51 16.78
CA ILE A 77 4.40 6.93 17.87
C ILE A 77 3.20 7.71 17.33
N ALA A 78 3.41 8.59 16.35
CA ALA A 78 2.33 9.35 15.72
C ALA A 78 1.34 8.43 15.00
N LEU A 79 1.83 7.43 14.25
CA LEU A 79 0.99 6.44 13.59
C LEU A 79 0.23 5.57 14.60
N ALA A 80 0.89 5.07 15.64
CA ALA A 80 0.24 4.29 16.70
C ALA A 80 -0.87 5.11 17.40
N SER A 81 -0.60 6.39 17.68
CA SER A 81 -1.56 7.32 18.28
C SER A 81 -2.74 7.59 17.33
N ALA A 82 -2.49 7.72 16.03
CA ALA A 82 -3.53 7.91 15.02
C ALA A 82 -4.44 6.67 14.88
N ILE A 83 -3.86 5.46 14.94
CA ILE A 83 -4.61 4.19 14.98
C ILE A 83 -5.51 4.17 16.21
N TYR A 84 -4.95 4.43 17.40
CA TYR A 84 -5.71 4.44 18.66
C TYR A 84 -6.85 5.47 18.63
N TRP A 85 -6.55 6.69 18.19
CA TRP A 85 -7.56 7.74 18.06
C TRP A 85 -8.68 7.37 17.09
N ALA A 86 -8.34 6.76 15.94
CA ALA A 86 -9.33 6.31 14.97
C ALA A 86 -10.23 5.19 15.54
N ASP A 87 -9.66 4.29 16.34
CA ASP A 87 -10.38 3.21 17.02
C ASP A 87 -11.36 3.75 18.07
N VAL A 88 -10.89 4.63 18.97
CA VAL A 88 -11.73 5.27 20.00
C VAL A 88 -12.87 6.09 19.39
N ARG A 89 -12.64 6.72 18.23
CA ARG A 89 -13.66 7.47 17.48
C ARG A 89 -14.59 6.58 16.64
N GLY A 90 -14.41 5.26 16.66
CA GLY A 90 -15.18 4.31 15.85
C GLY A 90 -15.00 4.46 14.34
N ARG A 91 -13.94 5.16 13.89
CA ARG A 91 -13.65 5.43 12.48
C ARG A 91 -12.89 4.28 11.86
N ASN A 92 -13.59 3.17 11.64
CA ASN A 92 -13.00 1.91 11.16
C ASN A 92 -12.17 2.07 9.87
N TRP A 93 -12.62 2.89 8.91
CA TRP A 93 -11.88 3.08 7.67
C TRP A 93 -10.51 3.75 7.90
N LEU A 94 -10.45 4.80 8.74
CA LEU A 94 -9.18 5.46 9.09
C LEU A 94 -8.25 4.53 9.86
N LYS A 95 -8.80 3.74 10.78
CA LYS A 95 -8.01 2.75 11.53
C LYS A 95 -7.33 1.78 10.58
N GLU A 96 -8.08 1.20 9.64
CA GLU A 96 -7.55 0.25 8.66
C GLU A 96 -6.50 0.91 7.74
N THR A 97 -6.73 2.16 7.33
CA THR A 97 -5.74 2.93 6.56
C THR A 97 -4.45 3.15 7.35
N PHE A 98 -4.55 3.59 8.61
CA PHE A 98 -3.37 3.79 9.44
C PHE A 98 -2.65 2.47 9.78
N LEU A 99 -3.38 1.36 9.99
CA LEU A 99 -2.78 0.04 10.15
C LEU A 99 -2.01 -0.39 8.91
N ALA A 100 -2.53 -0.14 7.71
CA ALA A 100 -1.84 -0.43 6.45
C ALA A 100 -0.60 0.45 6.25
N ILE A 101 -0.68 1.73 6.58
CA ILE A 101 0.49 2.63 6.56
C ILE A 101 1.53 2.15 7.57
N PHE A 102 1.13 1.79 8.79
CA PHE A 102 2.02 1.31 9.84
C PHE A 102 2.70 -0.01 9.45
N TYR A 103 1.98 -0.92 8.79
CA TYR A 103 2.53 -2.15 8.23
C TYR A 103 3.69 -1.90 7.26
N ILE A 104 3.50 -1.00 6.29
CA ILE A 104 4.54 -0.63 5.31
C ILE A 104 5.69 0.12 5.98
N TYR A 105 5.35 1.01 6.92
CA TYR A 105 6.32 1.81 7.66
C TYR A 105 7.32 0.94 8.44
N ILE A 106 6.90 -0.16 9.07
CA ILE A 106 7.82 -1.06 9.79
C ILE A 106 8.92 -1.61 8.86
N LEU A 107 8.58 -1.98 7.63
CA LEU A 107 9.59 -2.44 6.65
C LEU A 107 10.57 -1.31 6.31
N GLY A 108 10.05 -0.09 6.11
CA GLY A 108 10.87 1.10 5.87
C GLY A 108 11.80 1.42 7.04
N SER A 109 11.32 1.32 8.27
CA SER A 109 12.11 1.52 9.50
C SER A 109 13.22 0.46 9.64
N ILE A 110 12.92 -0.83 9.39
CA ILE A 110 13.95 -1.88 9.36
C ILE A 110 15.02 -1.56 8.30
N GLY A 111 14.61 -1.13 7.11
CA GLY A 111 15.53 -0.71 6.05
C GLY A 111 16.39 0.50 6.44
N LEU A 112 15.79 1.50 7.09
CA LEU A 112 16.48 2.69 7.57
C LEU A 112 17.55 2.33 8.62
N ILE A 113 17.20 1.49 9.59
CA ILE A 113 18.13 1.00 10.62
C ILE A 113 19.27 0.21 9.95
N GLY A 114 18.93 -0.66 9.00
CA GLY A 114 19.91 -1.40 8.21
C GLY A 114 20.90 -0.50 7.48
N GLN A 115 20.43 0.61 6.89
CA GLN A 115 21.29 1.60 6.24
C GLN A 115 22.16 2.37 7.23
N ILE A 116 21.61 2.82 8.37
CA ILE A 116 22.35 3.61 9.38
C ILE A 116 23.51 2.79 9.96
N TYR A 117 23.26 1.53 10.29
CA TYR A 117 24.27 0.64 10.87
C TYR A 117 25.03 -0.20 9.84
N GLN A 118 24.80 0.05 8.54
CA GLN A 118 25.46 -0.66 7.43
C GLN A 118 25.37 -2.18 7.57
N LEU A 119 24.19 -2.68 7.94
CA LEU A 119 23.94 -4.11 8.11
C LEU A 119 23.99 -4.78 6.73
N GLY A 120 25.01 -5.61 6.50
CA GLY A 120 25.16 -6.43 5.29
C GLY A 120 24.31 -7.70 5.29
N SER A 121 23.18 -7.71 6.00
CA SER A 121 22.33 -8.89 6.11
C SER A 121 21.59 -9.18 4.80
N PRO A 122 21.41 -10.46 4.41
CA PRO A 122 20.56 -10.81 3.29
C PRO A 122 19.13 -10.27 3.43
N PRO A 123 18.47 -9.92 2.31
CA PRO A 123 17.14 -9.29 2.33
C PRO A 123 16.06 -10.15 2.99
N TYR A 124 16.17 -11.49 2.92
CA TYR A 124 15.20 -12.39 3.55
C TYR A 124 15.15 -12.23 5.07
N GLN A 125 16.25 -11.86 5.73
CA GLN A 125 16.30 -11.68 7.18
C GLN A 125 15.48 -10.47 7.62
N ALA A 126 15.57 -9.37 6.87
CA ALA A 126 14.77 -8.18 7.11
C ALA A 126 13.26 -8.45 6.91
N LEU A 127 12.92 -9.23 5.86
CA LEU A 127 11.54 -9.62 5.57
C LEU A 127 10.96 -10.60 6.60
N LEU A 128 11.78 -11.52 7.12
CA LEU A 128 11.38 -12.40 8.23
C LEU A 128 11.07 -11.60 9.49
N LEU A 129 11.96 -10.66 9.86
CA LEU A 129 11.74 -9.76 10.99
C LEU A 129 10.47 -8.94 10.79
N TRP A 130 10.26 -8.38 9.60
CA TRP A 130 9.07 -7.62 9.25
C TRP A 130 7.79 -8.45 9.38
N THR A 131 7.77 -9.67 8.84
CA THR A 131 6.62 -10.57 8.91
C THR A 131 6.30 -10.94 10.35
N PHE A 132 7.32 -11.21 11.17
CA PHE A 132 7.15 -11.51 12.59
C PHE A 132 6.59 -10.30 13.37
N CYS A 133 7.18 -9.13 13.22
CA CYS A 133 6.77 -7.91 13.94
C CYS A 133 5.37 -7.41 13.55
N THR A 134 4.88 -7.76 12.36
CA THR A 134 3.58 -7.31 11.85
C THR A 134 2.42 -8.26 12.15
N VAL A 135 2.68 -9.43 12.75
CA VAL A 135 1.62 -10.36 13.18
C VAL A 135 0.57 -9.66 14.08
N PRO A 136 0.94 -8.88 15.12
CA PRO A 136 -0.05 -8.20 15.96
C PRO A 136 -0.95 -7.26 15.16
N ILE A 137 -0.40 -6.50 14.20
CA ILE A 137 -1.14 -5.55 13.36
C ILE A 137 -2.25 -6.26 12.59
N VAL A 138 -1.93 -7.41 12.03
CA VAL A 138 -2.87 -8.27 11.29
C VAL A 138 -3.95 -8.84 12.18
N LEU A 139 -3.64 -9.14 13.45
CA LEU A 139 -4.62 -9.56 14.44
C LEU A 139 -5.63 -8.44 14.75
N PHE A 140 -5.22 -7.17 14.73
CA PHE A 140 -6.13 -6.04 14.94
C PHE A 140 -6.91 -5.62 13.68
N GLY A 141 -6.28 -5.66 12.49
CA GLY A 141 -6.92 -5.20 11.25
C GLY A 141 -7.85 -6.23 10.62
N ARG A 142 -8.90 -5.77 9.93
CA ARG A 142 -9.95 -6.59 9.31
C ARG A 142 -10.17 -6.27 7.82
N SER A 143 -9.52 -5.25 7.29
CA SER A 143 -9.70 -4.84 5.89
C SER A 143 -9.11 -5.85 4.89
N ARG A 144 -9.73 -5.90 3.71
CA ARG A 144 -9.22 -6.70 2.57
C ARG A 144 -7.87 -6.20 2.08
N PHE A 145 -7.66 -4.88 2.08
CA PHE A 145 -6.42 -4.28 1.62
C PHE A 145 -5.22 -4.70 2.49
N LEU A 146 -5.35 -4.58 3.81
CA LEU A 146 -4.32 -5.04 4.74
C LEU A 146 -4.07 -6.55 4.63
N ALA A 147 -5.11 -7.35 4.46
CA ALA A 147 -4.98 -8.79 4.27
C ALA A 147 -4.17 -9.16 3.02
N VAL A 148 -4.45 -8.49 1.89
CA VAL A 148 -3.70 -8.68 0.64
C VAL A 148 -2.25 -8.25 0.81
N LEU A 149 -2.00 -7.06 1.39
CA LEU A 149 -0.64 -6.58 1.64
C LEU A 149 0.17 -7.55 2.49
N TRP A 150 -0.45 -8.10 3.53
CA TRP A 150 0.22 -9.04 4.42
C TRP A 150 0.53 -10.36 3.73
N ILE A 151 -0.42 -10.93 2.97
CA ILE A 151 -0.19 -12.19 2.24
C ILE A 151 0.86 -12.01 1.14
N CYS A 152 0.89 -10.85 0.46
CA CYS A 152 1.96 -10.52 -0.48
C CYS A 152 3.32 -10.47 0.23
N GLY A 153 3.41 -9.76 1.36
CA GLY A 153 4.65 -9.66 2.12
C GLY A 153 5.13 -11.01 2.64
N LEU A 154 4.21 -11.83 3.14
CA LEU A 154 4.48 -13.15 3.68
C LEU A 154 4.86 -14.15 2.57
N THR A 155 4.22 -14.09 1.40
CA THR A 155 4.62 -14.88 0.22
C THR A 155 6.00 -14.47 -0.28
N LEU A 156 6.28 -13.17 -0.38
CA LEU A 156 7.60 -12.66 -0.77
C LEU A 156 8.69 -13.11 0.21
N THR A 157 8.40 -13.01 1.51
CA THR A 157 9.30 -13.47 2.57
C THR A 157 9.57 -14.96 2.44
N TYR A 158 8.53 -15.76 2.23
CA TYR A 158 8.67 -17.19 2.01
C TYR A 158 9.56 -17.48 0.79
N SER A 159 9.23 -16.91 -0.37
CA SER A 159 9.98 -17.13 -1.61
C SER A 159 11.48 -16.82 -1.49
N LEU A 160 11.85 -15.75 -0.78
CA LEU A 160 13.25 -15.37 -0.58
C LEU A 160 13.95 -16.16 0.54
N ALA A 161 13.18 -16.81 1.42
CA ALA A 161 13.70 -17.61 2.52
C ALA A 161 13.84 -19.10 2.19
N VAL A 162 13.21 -19.60 1.10
CA VAL A 162 13.25 -21.04 0.76
C VAL A 162 14.67 -21.55 0.53
N GLU A 163 15.47 -20.86 -0.30
CA GLU A 163 16.85 -21.27 -0.59
C GLU A 163 17.73 -21.24 0.67
N PRO A 164 17.80 -20.14 1.46
CA PRO A 164 18.52 -20.15 2.73
C PRO A 164 18.06 -21.22 3.73
N LEU A 165 16.76 -21.52 3.76
CA LEU A 165 16.18 -22.54 4.62
C LEU A 165 16.59 -23.95 4.18
N HIS A 166 16.59 -24.20 2.87
CA HIS A 166 17.08 -25.44 2.28
C HIS A 166 18.53 -25.70 2.67
N ASP A 167 19.39 -24.68 2.49
CA ASP A 167 20.82 -24.79 2.79
C ASP A 167 21.07 -24.95 4.30
N ALA A 168 20.34 -24.21 5.14
CA ALA A 168 20.47 -24.29 6.59
C ALA A 168 20.04 -25.65 7.17
N LEU A 169 19.06 -26.30 6.55
CA LEU A 169 18.55 -27.62 6.97
C LEU A 169 19.22 -28.79 6.23
N ASN A 170 20.14 -28.50 5.29
CA ASN A 170 20.84 -29.49 4.47
C ASN A 170 19.86 -30.50 3.83
N LEU A 171 18.79 -29.97 3.23
CA LEU A 171 17.74 -30.76 2.60
C LEU A 171 18.19 -31.27 1.22
N ASP A 172 17.55 -32.34 0.75
CA ASP A 172 17.74 -32.82 -0.63
C ASP A 172 17.01 -31.89 -1.63
N ASP A 173 17.48 -31.85 -2.87
CA ASP A 173 16.86 -31.07 -3.97
C ASP A 173 15.37 -31.38 -4.15
N SER A 174 14.96 -32.62 -3.89
CA SER A 174 13.55 -33.04 -3.93
C SER A 174 12.70 -32.35 -2.86
N ALA A 175 13.27 -32.09 -1.68
CA ALA A 175 12.61 -31.35 -0.61
C ALA A 175 12.56 -29.85 -0.90
N MET A 176 13.51 -29.28 -1.66
CA MET A 176 13.43 -27.89 -2.14
C MET A 176 12.19 -27.69 -3.03
N LEU A 177 11.98 -28.58 -4.00
CA LEU A 177 10.78 -28.55 -4.84
C LEU A 177 9.53 -28.72 -3.99
N ALA A 178 9.53 -29.66 -3.04
CA ALA A 178 8.41 -29.85 -2.14
C ALA A 178 8.06 -28.57 -1.36
N LEU A 179 9.05 -27.84 -0.84
CA LEU A 179 8.83 -26.56 -0.16
C LEU A 179 8.13 -25.55 -1.09
N ILE A 180 8.67 -25.33 -2.29
CA ILE A 180 8.10 -24.41 -3.28
C ILE A 180 6.65 -24.77 -3.61
N TYR A 181 6.38 -26.05 -3.86
CA TYR A 181 5.05 -26.53 -4.23
C TYR A 181 4.08 -26.61 -3.05
N LEU A 182 4.55 -26.73 -1.81
CA LEU A 182 3.71 -26.76 -0.61
C LEU A 182 3.10 -25.39 -0.30
N TRP A 183 3.73 -24.30 -0.72
CA TRP A 183 3.31 -22.95 -0.36
C TRP A 183 1.85 -22.61 -0.69
N PRO A 184 1.35 -22.84 -1.93
CA PRO A 184 -0.05 -22.58 -2.25
C PRO A 184 -1.02 -23.44 -1.43
N PHE A 185 -0.64 -24.67 -1.07
CA PHE A 185 -1.46 -25.53 -0.22
C PHE A 185 -1.51 -25.05 1.23
N VAL A 186 -0.39 -24.53 1.77
CA VAL A 186 -0.37 -23.90 3.09
C VAL A 186 -1.34 -22.71 3.14
N LEU A 187 -1.38 -21.89 2.08
CA LEU A 187 -2.35 -20.78 1.97
C LEU A 187 -3.81 -21.29 1.92
N LEU A 188 -4.08 -22.36 1.17
CA LEU A 188 -5.43 -22.96 1.12
C LEU A 188 -5.87 -23.58 2.45
N LEU A 189 -4.96 -24.28 3.14
CA LEU A 189 -5.23 -24.90 4.45
C LEU A 189 -5.49 -23.84 5.50
N THR A 190 -4.69 -22.78 5.55
CA THR A 190 -4.88 -21.65 6.48
C THR A 190 -6.19 -20.90 6.21
N GLY A 191 -6.58 -20.73 4.94
CA GLY A 191 -7.90 -20.22 4.56
C GLY A 191 -9.08 -21.14 4.92
N SER A 192 -8.83 -22.42 5.22
CA SER A 192 -9.87 -23.39 5.55
C SER A 192 -10.23 -23.44 7.04
N ILE A 193 -9.42 -22.81 7.90
CA ILE A 193 -9.60 -22.78 9.36
C ILE A 193 -10.91 -22.08 9.74
N LYS A 194 -11.79 -22.79 10.45
CA LYS A 194 -13.14 -22.30 10.84
C LYS A 194 -13.08 -21.02 11.69
N THR A 195 -12.20 -20.99 12.69
CA THR A 195 -12.00 -19.80 13.56
C THR A 195 -11.64 -18.54 12.77
N LEU A 196 -10.86 -18.70 11.69
CA LEU A 196 -10.42 -17.59 10.84
C LEU A 196 -11.55 -17.13 9.91
N LYS A 197 -12.40 -18.05 9.43
CA LYS A 197 -13.60 -17.74 8.64
C LYS A 197 -14.58 -16.89 9.42
N ASP A 198 -14.80 -17.24 10.68
CA ASP A 198 -15.75 -16.54 11.55
C ASP A 198 -15.21 -15.17 12.00
N SER A 199 -13.90 -15.08 12.28
CA SER A 199 -13.29 -13.86 12.82
C SER A 199 -12.83 -12.86 11.76
N LYS A 200 -12.31 -13.34 10.61
CA LYS A 200 -11.57 -12.54 9.61
C LYS A 200 -11.84 -13.03 8.17
N PRO A 201 -13.06 -12.87 7.65
CA PRO A 201 -13.43 -13.37 6.32
C PRO A 201 -12.67 -12.70 5.16
N ALA A 202 -12.14 -11.49 5.36
CA ALA A 202 -11.29 -10.81 4.39
C ALA A 202 -9.94 -11.54 4.17
N TYR A 203 -9.32 -12.02 5.25
CA TYR A 203 -8.06 -12.75 5.21
C TYR A 203 -8.24 -14.10 4.56
N VAL A 204 -9.29 -14.85 4.95
CA VAL A 204 -9.61 -16.13 4.32
C VAL A 204 -9.77 -16.01 2.81
N ARG A 205 -10.50 -15.00 2.33
CA ARG A 205 -10.65 -14.79 0.89
C ARG A 205 -9.29 -14.54 0.22
N ALA A 206 -8.45 -13.70 0.81
CA ALA A 206 -7.13 -13.43 0.27
C ALA A 206 -6.25 -14.70 0.26
N PHE A 207 -6.25 -15.49 1.34
CA PHE A 207 -5.55 -16.78 1.39
C PHE A 207 -5.98 -17.75 0.28
N ILE A 208 -7.30 -17.86 0.07
CA ILE A 208 -7.85 -18.73 -0.99
C ILE A 208 -7.48 -18.19 -2.38
N THR A 209 -7.62 -16.88 -2.62
CA THR A 209 -7.31 -16.28 -3.93
C THR A 209 -5.83 -16.46 -4.30
N PHE A 210 -4.91 -16.18 -3.37
CA PHE A 210 -3.49 -16.37 -3.59
C PHE A 210 -3.10 -17.85 -3.67
N GLY A 211 -3.71 -18.71 -2.85
CA GLY A 211 -3.51 -20.16 -2.91
C GLY A 211 -3.93 -20.74 -4.27
N VAL A 212 -5.14 -20.44 -4.75
CA VAL A 212 -5.59 -20.87 -6.09
C VAL A 212 -4.71 -20.28 -7.18
N GLY A 213 -4.38 -18.98 -7.10
CA GLY A 213 -3.50 -18.31 -8.06
C GLY A 213 -2.10 -18.94 -8.13
N GLY A 214 -1.58 -19.45 -7.02
CA GLY A 214 -0.31 -20.18 -6.97
C GLY A 214 -0.39 -21.62 -7.50
N VAL A 215 -1.55 -22.28 -7.40
CA VAL A 215 -1.74 -23.65 -7.91
C VAL A 215 -1.92 -23.67 -9.44
N LEU A 216 -2.61 -22.70 -10.02
CA LEU A 216 -2.90 -22.63 -11.45
C LEU A 216 -1.66 -22.75 -12.37
N PRO A 217 -0.55 -22.02 -12.16
CA PRO A 217 0.63 -22.15 -12.99
C PRO A 217 1.32 -23.51 -12.85
N LEU A 218 1.16 -24.23 -11.73
CA LEU A 218 1.75 -25.56 -11.55
C LEU A 218 1.13 -26.59 -12.52
N GLY A 219 -0.17 -26.47 -12.80
CA GLY A 219 -0.87 -27.35 -13.74
C GLY A 219 -0.34 -27.24 -15.18
N SER A 220 0.14 -26.05 -15.57
CA SER A 220 0.77 -25.83 -16.88
C SER A 220 2.20 -26.40 -16.98
N TYR A 221 2.95 -26.43 -15.89
CA TYR A 221 4.30 -27.04 -15.89
C TYR A 221 4.25 -28.57 -15.96
N PHE A 222 3.20 -29.20 -15.43
CA PHE A 222 2.99 -30.65 -15.53
C PHE A 222 2.66 -31.14 -16.95
N GLN A 223 2.27 -30.26 -17.88
CA GLN A 223 2.01 -30.63 -19.28
C GLN A 223 3.27 -30.61 -20.17
N LEU A 224 4.41 -30.17 -19.64
CA LEU A 224 5.69 -30.04 -20.35
C LEU A 224 6.68 -31.16 -20.02
N PHE A 225 6.27 -32.15 -19.22
CA PHE A 225 7.00 -33.39 -18.90
C PHE A 225 6.18 -34.60 -19.31
#